data_AF-A0A3B4AJ27-F1
#
_entry.id   AF-A0A3B4AJ27-F1
#
_cell.length_a   1.000
_cell.length_b   1.000
_cell.length_c   1.000
_cell.angle_alpha   90.00
_cell.angle_beta   90.00
_cell.angle_gamma   90.00
#
_symmetry.space_group_name_H-M   'P 1'
#
loop_
_entity.id
_entity.type
_entity.pdbx_description
1 polymer ?
#
loop_
_entity_poly.entity_id
_entity_poly.type
_entity_poly.pdbx_seq_one_letter_code
_entity_poly.pdbx_strand_id
1 'polypeptide(L)'
;MSLFYAQSSVCKDAEELTELRQSAADFYRLNHVPEHLERALNELFTRRPSDLHGYLAEFFSTLSSPPRISRVEGLEVLDSRGQPSILAQVYCIIRNHEKVLGSAVKPPPPPEPPELLLSGGLSVGALSLSVARGGAQSRGVALYQHIAMLKSTQVGPTFGALLSDCGAPCLSAEKVEQPLDLLSEACSNLELNLGAELFVGLSCATPNLYDHSKGKYEVSSGLLKTPDEVVDLLQALLLKYPSVVTVIDPLRREDVEQWKRLAASVSESCSLLSDITFRVQAPPPPGVKGHVLKHVNHVTISDLIRVSTEEGIWHTGSGSFVSFPFQAVGLGLDFLKLGGLSGAERTTRFNRLLAIEDELQREGCLGESDALPVCQMPSLCWNSV
;
A
#
# COMPACT_ATOMS: atom_id res chain seq x y z
N MET A 1 74.19 40.04 -3.46
CA MET A 1 73.06 39.71 -4.35
C MET A 1 72.05 38.82 -3.62
N SER A 2 71.41 39.33 -2.56
CA SER A 2 70.49 38.50 -1.73
C SER A 2 69.26 39.28 -1.27
N LEU A 3 68.68 40.09 -2.17
CA LEU A 3 67.45 40.86 -1.88
C LEU A 3 66.37 40.73 -2.97
N PHE A 4 66.56 39.89 -4.00
CA PHE A 4 65.63 39.82 -5.14
C PHE A 4 64.77 38.55 -5.23
N TYR A 5 64.91 37.59 -4.32
CA TYR A 5 64.20 36.29 -4.42
C TYR A 5 62.97 36.15 -3.51
N ALA A 6 62.69 37.12 -2.63
CA ALA A 6 61.54 37.07 -1.72
C ALA A 6 60.35 37.95 -2.17
N GLN A 7 60.51 38.79 -3.20
CA GLN A 7 59.44 39.66 -3.70
C GLN A 7 58.57 39.01 -4.78
N SER A 8 59.03 37.94 -5.45
CA SER A 8 58.29 37.37 -6.60
C SER A 8 57.16 36.41 -6.20
N SER A 9 57.21 35.77 -5.02
CA SER A 9 56.08 34.96 -4.52
C SER A 9 54.96 35.84 -3.97
N VAL A 10 55.31 36.89 -3.20
CA VAL A 10 54.35 37.85 -2.63
C VAL A 10 53.59 38.63 -3.71
N CYS A 11 54.24 38.96 -4.83
CA CYS A 11 53.58 39.62 -5.96
C CYS A 11 52.61 38.70 -6.71
N LYS A 12 52.94 37.41 -6.90
CA LYS A 12 52.05 36.44 -7.55
C LYS A 12 50.80 36.17 -6.71
N ASP A 13 50.97 35.99 -5.40
CA ASP A 13 49.85 35.80 -4.47
C ASP A 13 48.93 37.03 -4.44
N ALA A 14 49.49 38.25 -4.58
CA ALA A 14 48.72 39.49 -4.60
C ALA A 14 47.97 39.73 -5.94
N GLU A 15 48.56 39.36 -7.06
CA GLU A 15 47.91 39.40 -8.38
C GLU A 15 46.76 38.38 -8.46
N GLU A 16 47.00 37.12 -8.04
CA GLU A 16 45.98 36.07 -7.97
C GLU A 16 44.81 36.46 -7.04
N LEU A 17 45.10 37.09 -5.89
CA LEU A 17 44.05 37.58 -4.98
C LEU A 17 43.22 38.71 -5.62
N THR A 18 43.83 39.55 -6.45
CA THR A 18 43.16 40.66 -7.12
C THR A 18 42.24 40.15 -8.23
N GLU A 19 42.70 39.17 -9.01
CA GLU A 19 41.87 38.47 -10.00
C GLU A 19 40.69 37.74 -9.34
N LEU A 20 40.93 37.05 -8.21
CA LEU A 20 39.88 36.38 -7.46
C LEU A 20 38.81 37.37 -6.97
N ARG A 21 39.22 38.55 -6.48
CA ARG A 21 38.31 39.61 -6.03
C ARG A 21 37.46 40.17 -7.17
N GLN A 22 38.07 40.39 -8.34
CA GLN A 22 37.34 40.86 -9.52
C GLN A 22 36.33 39.81 -9.99
N SER A 23 36.75 38.55 -10.09
CA SER A 23 35.87 37.42 -10.45
C SER A 23 34.70 37.27 -9.46
N ALA A 24 34.95 37.38 -8.15
CA ALA A 24 33.91 37.34 -7.14
C ALA A 24 32.92 38.52 -7.27
N ALA A 25 33.42 39.73 -7.49
CA ALA A 25 32.58 40.92 -7.67
C ALA A 25 31.69 40.80 -8.92
N ASP A 26 32.23 40.29 -10.02
CA ASP A 26 31.47 40.04 -11.24
C ASP A 26 30.43 38.94 -11.04
N PHE A 27 30.78 37.86 -10.34
CA PHE A 27 29.84 36.80 -9.96
C PHE A 27 28.67 37.33 -9.13
N TYR A 28 28.93 38.17 -8.12
CA TYR A 28 27.85 38.75 -7.30
C TYR A 28 26.95 39.68 -8.08
N ARG A 29 27.53 40.50 -8.99
CA ARG A 29 26.77 41.42 -9.84
C ARG A 29 25.89 40.66 -10.83
N LEU A 30 26.41 39.61 -11.47
CA LEU A 30 25.66 38.78 -12.41
C LEU A 30 24.49 38.05 -11.77
N ASN A 31 24.60 37.68 -10.50
CA ASN A 31 23.56 36.96 -9.75
C ASN A 31 22.71 37.87 -8.86
N HIS A 32 22.81 39.20 -8.99
CA HIS A 32 22.05 40.18 -8.20
C HIS A 32 22.10 39.97 -6.68
N VAL A 33 23.23 39.47 -6.18
CA VAL A 33 23.39 39.13 -4.75
C VAL A 33 23.24 40.37 -3.85
N PRO A 34 23.84 41.53 -4.16
CA PRO A 34 23.67 42.74 -3.36
C PRO A 34 22.21 43.20 -3.25
N GLU A 35 21.47 43.19 -4.36
CA GLU A 35 20.07 43.62 -4.41
C GLU A 35 19.17 42.68 -3.60
N HIS A 36 19.42 41.37 -3.67
CA HIS A 36 18.69 40.38 -2.86
C HIS A 36 18.99 40.53 -1.36
N LEU A 37 20.24 40.79 -0.98
CA LEU A 37 20.63 41.04 0.41
C LEU A 37 20.00 42.33 0.94
N GLU A 38 20.05 43.42 0.17
CA GLU A 38 19.44 44.69 0.54
C GLU A 38 17.93 44.53 0.74
N ARG A 39 17.24 43.84 -0.18
CA ARG A 39 15.81 43.54 -0.04
C ARG A 39 15.52 42.74 1.23
N ALA A 40 16.30 41.70 1.51
CA ALA A 40 16.14 40.88 2.72
C ALA A 40 16.28 41.72 4.00
N LEU A 41 17.28 42.59 4.07
CA LEU A 41 17.55 43.45 5.22
C LEU A 41 16.46 44.50 5.42
N ASN A 42 16.01 45.14 4.34
CA ASN A 42 14.93 46.13 4.38
C ASN A 42 13.61 45.51 4.86
N GLU A 43 13.26 44.31 4.37
CA GLU A 43 12.08 43.59 4.83
C GLU A 43 12.19 43.15 6.29
N LEU A 44 13.36 42.67 6.71
CA LEU A 44 13.61 42.25 8.09
C LEU A 44 13.48 43.43 9.07
N PHE A 45 13.99 44.61 8.70
CA PHE A 45 13.82 45.83 9.49
C PHE A 45 12.35 46.26 9.61
N THR A 46 11.59 46.09 8.53
CA THR A 46 10.17 46.50 8.47
C THR A 46 9.27 45.53 9.22
N ARG A 47 9.43 44.22 9.01
CA ARG A 47 8.57 43.17 9.59
C ARG A 47 8.93 42.82 11.03
N ARG A 48 10.20 42.97 11.42
CA ARG A 48 10.73 42.64 12.76
C ARG A 48 10.27 41.26 13.26
N PRO A 49 10.56 40.18 12.52
CA PRO A 49 10.17 38.83 12.92
C PRO A 49 10.85 38.43 14.25
N SER A 50 10.20 37.58 15.03
CA SER A 50 10.73 37.07 16.31
C SER A 50 11.97 36.18 16.13
N ASP A 51 12.06 35.46 15.01
CA ASP A 51 13.24 34.70 14.60
C ASP A 51 13.84 35.31 13.32
N LEU A 52 14.94 36.04 13.51
CA LEU A 52 15.66 36.70 12.42
C LEU A 52 16.29 35.70 11.45
N HIS A 53 16.86 34.61 11.97
CA HIS A 53 17.58 33.63 11.18
C HIS A 53 16.62 32.74 10.40
N GLY A 54 15.51 32.33 11.04
CA GLY A 54 14.42 31.62 10.37
C GLY A 54 13.82 32.42 9.22
N TYR A 55 13.59 33.73 9.41
CA TYR A 55 13.10 34.59 8.33
C TYR A 55 14.06 34.65 7.14
N LEU A 56 15.35 34.88 7.38
CA LEU A 56 16.35 34.92 6.32
C LEU A 56 16.47 33.56 5.61
N ALA A 57 16.42 32.46 6.36
CA ALA A 57 16.44 31.12 5.79
C ALA A 57 15.23 30.90 4.86
N GLU A 58 14.02 31.30 5.27
CA GLU A 58 12.83 31.22 4.44
C GLU A 58 12.94 32.12 3.20
N PHE A 59 13.35 33.37 3.37
CA PHE A 59 13.53 34.32 2.27
C PHE A 59 14.49 33.78 1.20
N PHE A 60 15.68 33.30 1.58
CA PHE A 60 16.63 32.73 0.62
C PHE A 60 16.18 31.37 0.07
N SER A 61 15.32 30.65 0.80
CA SER A 61 14.71 29.44 0.28
C SER A 61 13.75 29.74 -0.87
N THR A 62 12.99 30.84 -0.81
CA THR A 62 12.13 31.28 -1.92
C THR A 62 12.91 31.68 -3.17
N LEU A 63 14.15 32.14 -3.01
CA LEU A 63 15.06 32.48 -4.11
C LEU A 63 15.82 31.27 -4.66
N SER A 64 15.82 30.16 -3.94
CA SER A 64 16.54 28.96 -4.34
C SER A 64 15.88 28.32 -5.57
N SER A 65 16.70 27.74 -6.44
CA SER A 65 16.19 26.95 -7.56
C SER A 65 15.31 25.79 -7.07
N PRO A 66 14.27 25.40 -7.82
CA PRO A 66 13.45 24.25 -7.47
C PRO A 66 14.33 22.98 -7.42
N PRO A 67 13.97 21.99 -6.59
CA PRO A 67 14.68 20.72 -6.52
C PRO A 67 14.83 20.09 -7.92
N ARG A 68 16.06 19.67 -8.26
CA ARG A 68 16.34 18.98 -9.53
C ARG A 68 16.81 17.56 -9.26
N ILE A 69 16.27 16.59 -10.01
CA ILE A 69 16.71 15.20 -9.92
C ILE A 69 18.17 15.12 -10.37
N SER A 70 19.02 14.57 -9.50
CA SER A 70 20.45 14.32 -9.75
C SER A 70 20.65 12.94 -10.35
N ARG A 71 20.13 11.91 -9.67
CA ARG A 71 20.21 10.51 -10.10
C ARG A 71 19.09 9.67 -9.51
N VAL A 72 18.88 8.50 -10.10
CA VAL A 72 17.98 7.45 -9.61
C VAL A 72 18.78 6.18 -9.45
N GLU A 73 18.65 5.52 -8.30
CA GLU A 73 19.38 4.30 -7.94
C GLU A 73 18.39 3.16 -7.68
N GLY A 74 18.67 1.97 -8.20
CA GLY A 74 17.90 0.76 -7.95
C GLY A 74 18.71 -0.22 -7.12
N LEU A 75 18.18 -0.65 -5.98
CA LEU A 75 18.79 -1.61 -5.07
C LEU A 75 17.98 -2.89 -5.04
N GLU A 76 18.64 -4.04 -5.00
CA GLU A 76 17.98 -5.31 -4.75
C GLU A 76 17.74 -5.46 -3.24
N VAL A 77 16.49 -5.73 -2.87
CA VAL A 77 16.03 -5.93 -1.49
C VAL A 77 15.17 -7.19 -1.44
N LEU A 78 14.94 -7.73 -0.25
CA LEU A 78 14.00 -8.86 -0.09
C LEU A 78 12.63 -8.35 0.37
N ASP A 79 11.58 -8.93 -0.17
CA ASP A 79 10.22 -8.71 0.32
C ASP A 79 9.94 -9.49 1.62
N SER A 80 8.73 -9.34 2.15
CA SER A 80 8.27 -10.05 3.35
C SER A 80 8.16 -11.57 3.17
N ARG A 81 8.25 -12.07 1.93
CA ARG A 81 8.26 -13.50 1.57
C ARG A 81 9.68 -14.01 1.31
N GLY A 82 10.70 -13.17 1.47
CA GLY A 82 12.09 -13.50 1.19
C GLY A 82 12.41 -13.58 -0.31
N GLN A 83 11.54 -13.06 -1.18
CA GLN A 83 11.78 -13.00 -2.62
C GLN A 83 12.55 -11.71 -2.98
N PRO A 84 13.43 -11.75 -4.00
CA PRO A 84 14.07 -10.56 -4.54
C PRO A 84 13.05 -9.48 -4.92
N SER A 85 13.38 -8.22 -4.72
CA SER A 85 12.58 -7.00 -4.90
C SER A 85 13.49 -5.81 -5.24
N ILE A 86 12.95 -4.75 -5.85
CA ILE A 86 13.71 -3.58 -6.27
C ILE A 86 13.29 -2.37 -5.42
N LEU A 87 14.24 -1.72 -4.76
CA LEU A 87 14.09 -0.43 -4.11
C LEU A 87 14.65 0.66 -5.00
N ALA A 88 13.79 1.56 -5.50
CA ALA A 88 14.20 2.74 -6.24
C ALA A 88 14.37 3.93 -5.29
N GLN A 89 15.52 4.59 -5.32
CA GLN A 89 15.82 5.82 -4.57
C GLN A 89 16.04 6.98 -5.54
N VAL A 90 15.39 8.12 -5.27
CA VAL A 90 15.53 9.34 -6.07
C VAL A 90 16.34 10.37 -5.28
N TYR A 91 17.45 10.80 -5.87
CA TYR A 91 18.33 11.83 -5.34
C TYR A 91 18.05 13.15 -6.04
N CYS A 92 17.90 14.22 -5.26
CA CYS A 92 17.67 15.56 -5.78
C CYS A 92 18.70 16.54 -5.21
N ILE A 93 19.11 17.51 -6.03
CA ILE A 93 19.89 18.66 -5.60
C ILE A 93 18.92 19.68 -5.01
N ILE A 94 19.05 19.94 -3.71
CA ILE A 94 18.27 20.93 -2.97
C ILE A 94 19.24 21.84 -2.25
N ARG A 95 19.17 23.15 -2.53
CA ARG A 95 20.09 24.15 -1.96
C ARG A 95 21.56 23.74 -2.14
N ASN A 96 21.92 23.30 -3.36
CA ASN A 96 23.25 22.81 -3.75
C ASN A 96 23.77 21.57 -3.01
N HIS A 97 22.92 20.87 -2.26
CA HIS A 97 23.26 19.59 -1.64
C HIS A 97 22.42 18.47 -2.23
N GLU A 98 23.05 17.35 -2.55
CA GLU A 98 22.35 16.13 -2.93
C GLU A 98 21.66 15.54 -1.69
N LYS A 99 20.36 15.33 -1.77
CA LYS A 99 19.53 14.73 -0.73
C LYS A 99 18.65 13.64 -1.32
N VAL A 100 18.43 12.57 -0.56
CA VAL A 100 17.43 11.55 -0.89
C VAL A 100 16.05 12.11 -0.54
N LEU A 101 15.15 12.17 -1.51
CA LEU A 101 13.79 12.69 -1.31
C LEU A 101 12.72 11.59 -1.24
N GLY A 102 12.97 10.40 -1.76
CA GLY A 102 12.00 9.32 -1.74
C GLY A 102 12.60 7.96 -2.07
N SER A 103 12.03 6.93 -1.47
CA SER A 103 12.37 5.52 -1.70
C SER A 103 11.10 4.70 -1.90
N ALA A 104 11.04 3.90 -2.95
CA ALA A 104 9.91 3.01 -3.23
C ALA A 104 10.38 1.58 -3.49
N VAL A 105 9.82 0.60 -2.78
CA VAL A 105 10.09 -0.82 -3.01
C VAL A 105 9.03 -1.40 -3.94
N LYS A 106 9.46 -2.23 -4.89
CA LYS A 106 8.61 -2.90 -5.86
C LYS A 106 9.11 -4.32 -6.15
N PRO A 107 8.27 -5.35 -6.02
CA PRO A 107 8.67 -6.72 -6.35
C PRO A 107 8.85 -6.90 -7.87
N PRO A 108 9.78 -7.77 -8.31
CA PRO A 108 9.91 -8.16 -9.71
C PRO A 108 8.69 -8.96 -10.15
N PRO A 109 8.45 -9.06 -11.47
CA PRO A 109 7.54 -10.07 -12.02
C PRO A 109 8.05 -11.48 -11.68
N PRO A 110 7.15 -12.47 -11.48
CA PRO A 110 7.54 -13.82 -11.08
C PRO A 110 8.44 -14.49 -12.15
N PRO A 111 9.60 -15.06 -11.76
CA PRO A 111 10.41 -15.89 -12.66
C PRO A 111 9.87 -17.32 -12.78
N GLU A 112 10.05 -17.95 -13.94
CA GLU A 112 9.85 -19.40 -14.18
C GLU A 112 10.84 -20.24 -13.33
N PRO A 113 10.47 -21.46 -12.88
CA PRO A 113 11.21 -22.13 -11.81
C PRO A 113 12.44 -22.92 -12.31
N PRO A 114 13.58 -22.88 -11.59
CA PRO A 114 14.62 -23.89 -11.68
C PRO A 114 14.59 -24.87 -10.47
N GLU A 115 14.92 -26.14 -10.72
CA GLU A 115 15.02 -27.25 -9.74
C GLU A 115 16.21 -27.14 -8.76
N LEU A 116 16.09 -27.85 -7.62
CA LEU A 116 16.95 -27.80 -6.42
C LEU A 116 18.05 -28.89 -6.35
N LEU A 117 19.17 -28.57 -5.70
CA LEU A 117 20.14 -29.54 -5.15
C LEU A 117 20.67 -29.08 -3.76
N LEU A 118 20.82 -30.00 -2.80
CA LEU A 118 21.19 -29.76 -1.39
C LEU A 118 22.56 -30.37 -1.01
N SER A 119 23.33 -29.69 -0.14
CA SER A 119 24.31 -30.30 0.81
C SER A 119 24.64 -29.38 2.00
N GLY A 120 24.68 -29.86 3.28
CA GLY A 120 25.11 -29.05 4.45
C GLY A 120 24.70 -29.45 5.90
N GLY A 121 24.89 -30.69 6.36
CA GLY A 121 24.34 -31.24 7.64
C GLY A 121 24.76 -30.61 8.98
N LEU A 122 25.80 -29.77 9.05
CA LEU A 122 26.16 -29.01 10.27
C LEU A 122 25.18 -27.85 10.56
N SER A 123 24.41 -27.40 9.57
CA SER A 123 23.35 -26.39 9.75
C SER A 123 22.18 -26.89 10.60
N VAL A 124 21.94 -28.20 10.63
CA VAL A 124 20.71 -28.79 11.20
C VAL A 124 20.64 -28.66 12.73
N GLY A 125 21.77 -28.85 13.43
CA GLY A 125 21.83 -28.68 14.89
C GLY A 125 21.70 -27.22 15.34
N ALA A 126 22.30 -26.29 14.57
CA ALA A 126 22.21 -24.85 14.83
C ALA A 126 20.83 -24.27 14.47
N LEU A 127 20.20 -24.79 13.41
CA LEU A 127 18.81 -24.47 13.03
C LEU A 127 17.86 -24.97 14.12
N SER A 128 18.01 -26.20 14.61
CA SER A 128 17.12 -26.77 15.63
C SER A 128 17.10 -25.95 16.93
N LEU A 129 18.28 -25.53 17.41
CA LEU A 129 18.39 -24.70 18.62
C LEU A 129 17.88 -23.27 18.39
N SER A 130 18.07 -22.70 17.19
CA SER A 130 17.52 -21.39 16.80
C SER A 130 16.00 -21.44 16.65
N VAL A 131 15.45 -22.56 16.18
CA VAL A 131 14.01 -22.82 16.03
C VAL A 131 13.34 -22.94 17.39
N ALA A 132 13.96 -23.61 18.37
CA ALA A 132 13.40 -23.66 19.73
C ALA A 132 13.46 -22.28 20.42
N ARG A 133 14.53 -21.51 20.19
CA ARG A 133 14.67 -20.13 20.71
C ARG A 133 13.67 -19.17 20.07
N GLY A 134 13.54 -19.22 18.75
CA GLY A 134 12.57 -18.44 17.99
C GLY A 134 11.13 -18.82 18.33
N GLY A 135 10.84 -20.11 18.51
CA GLY A 135 9.51 -20.57 18.89
C GLY A 135 9.07 -20.05 20.27
N ALA A 136 10.02 -19.90 21.21
CA ALA A 136 9.73 -19.27 22.50
C ALA A 136 9.44 -17.77 22.38
N GLN A 137 10.30 -17.08 21.65
CA GLN A 137 10.20 -15.63 21.44
C GLN A 137 8.96 -15.26 20.61
N SER A 138 8.61 -16.08 19.62
CA SER A 138 7.41 -16.00 18.79
C SER A 138 6.13 -16.18 19.57
N ARG A 139 6.13 -17.06 20.56
CA ARG A 139 4.95 -17.25 21.41
C ARG A 139 4.88 -16.24 22.56
N GLY A 140 5.86 -15.33 22.66
CA GLY A 140 5.93 -14.34 23.74
C GLY A 140 6.05 -15.00 25.12
N VAL A 141 6.61 -16.21 25.20
CA VAL A 141 6.76 -16.99 26.43
C VAL A 141 8.22 -17.30 26.68
N ALA A 142 8.60 -17.44 27.94
CA ALA A 142 10.00 -17.72 28.27
C ALA A 142 10.45 -19.06 27.64
N LEU A 143 11.71 -19.12 27.19
CA LEU A 143 12.28 -20.29 26.49
C LEU A 143 12.01 -21.63 27.18
N TYR A 144 12.00 -21.68 28.51
CA TYR A 144 11.73 -22.89 29.27
C TYR A 144 10.25 -23.33 29.25
N GLN A 145 9.27 -22.42 29.05
CA GLN A 145 7.84 -22.75 28.87
C GLN A 145 7.55 -23.26 27.46
N HIS A 146 8.21 -22.68 26.46
CA HIS A 146 8.13 -23.17 25.08
C HIS A 146 8.69 -24.60 24.95
N ILE A 147 9.78 -24.90 25.66
CA ILE A 147 10.35 -26.27 25.71
C ILE A 147 9.47 -27.23 26.52
N ALA A 148 8.78 -26.76 27.57
CA ALA A 148 7.81 -27.57 28.31
C ALA A 148 6.57 -27.95 27.49
N MET A 149 6.07 -27.05 26.62
CA MET A 149 4.99 -27.36 25.67
C MET A 149 5.38 -28.41 24.63
N LEU A 150 6.66 -28.46 24.24
CA LEU A 150 7.18 -29.45 23.31
C LEU A 150 7.24 -30.87 23.92
N LYS A 151 7.13 -31.02 25.25
CA LYS A 151 6.97 -32.33 25.92
C LYS A 151 5.52 -32.81 26.02
N SER A 152 4.54 -31.94 25.79
CA SER A 152 3.11 -32.23 25.93
C SER A 152 2.49 -32.61 24.58
N THR A 153 2.94 -33.73 24.03
CA THR A 153 2.18 -34.46 23.01
C THR A 153 0.92 -35.02 23.68
N GLN A 154 -0.24 -34.75 23.06
CA GLN A 154 -1.63 -35.08 23.44
C GLN A 154 -2.33 -34.09 24.38
N VAL A 155 -3.22 -33.25 23.84
CA VAL A 155 -4.59 -32.94 24.34
C VAL A 155 -5.41 -32.20 23.24
N GLY A 156 -6.58 -32.73 22.85
CA GLY A 156 -7.78 -31.98 22.37
C GLY A 156 -7.83 -31.39 20.93
N PRO A 157 -9.03 -31.26 20.31
CA PRO A 157 -9.17 -30.73 18.94
C PRO A 157 -9.08 -29.20 18.93
N THR A 158 -7.86 -28.67 18.93
CA THR A 158 -7.57 -27.28 18.57
C THR A 158 -7.29 -27.20 17.07
N PHE A 159 -8.14 -26.49 16.33
CA PHE A 159 -7.92 -26.17 14.91
C PHE A 159 -6.57 -25.44 14.74
N GLY A 160 -5.64 -26.08 14.04
CA GLY A 160 -4.36 -25.45 13.66
C GLY A 160 -4.59 -24.43 12.55
N ALA A 161 -5.00 -23.21 12.90
CA ALA A 161 -5.17 -22.14 11.93
C ALA A 161 -3.79 -21.68 11.41
N LEU A 162 -3.44 -22.13 10.20
CA LEU A 162 -2.32 -21.57 9.44
C LEU A 162 -2.69 -20.14 9.02
N LEU A 163 -1.76 -19.19 9.08
CA LEU A 163 -2.00 -17.86 8.53
C LEU A 163 -1.86 -17.91 7.01
N SER A 164 -2.82 -17.32 6.30
CA SER A 164 -2.74 -17.09 4.87
C SER A 164 -1.70 -16.02 4.52
N ASP A 165 -1.34 -15.96 3.23
CA ASP A 165 -0.54 -14.88 2.64
C ASP A 165 -1.09 -13.49 2.94
N CYS A 166 -2.38 -13.35 3.26
CA CYS A 166 -3.06 -12.09 3.58
C CYS A 166 -3.03 -11.74 5.08
N GLY A 167 -2.35 -12.53 5.91
CA GLY A 167 -2.30 -12.35 7.37
C GLY A 167 -3.62 -12.68 8.09
N ALA A 168 -4.52 -13.38 7.39
CA ALA A 168 -5.80 -13.85 7.94
C ALA A 168 -5.72 -15.36 8.24
N PRO A 169 -6.44 -15.86 9.25
CA PRO A 169 -6.53 -17.30 9.52
C PRO A 169 -7.04 -18.07 8.30
N CYS A 170 -6.33 -19.12 7.92
CA CYS A 170 -6.77 -20.08 6.91
C CYS A 170 -7.51 -21.20 7.63
N LEU A 171 -8.78 -21.38 7.28
CA LEU A 171 -9.66 -22.38 7.85
C LEU A 171 -9.92 -23.44 6.78
N SER A 172 -9.73 -24.70 7.14
CA SER A 172 -10.18 -25.81 6.29
C SER A 172 -11.70 -25.92 6.45
N ALA A 173 -12.43 -25.52 5.42
CA ALA A 173 -13.88 -25.61 5.36
C ALA A 173 -14.31 -26.65 4.32
N GLU A 174 -15.20 -27.56 4.71
CA GLU A 174 -15.80 -28.54 3.78
C GLU A 174 -16.94 -27.91 2.97
N LYS A 175 -17.60 -26.91 3.56
CA LYS A 175 -18.74 -26.19 3.01
C LYS A 175 -18.41 -24.70 2.86
N VAL A 176 -18.97 -24.07 1.82
CA VAL A 176 -18.73 -22.65 1.50
C VAL A 176 -19.32 -21.72 2.57
N GLU A 177 -20.36 -22.19 3.28
CA GLU A 177 -21.06 -21.46 4.34
C GLU A 177 -20.29 -21.43 5.66
N GLN A 178 -19.45 -22.43 5.92
CA GLN A 178 -18.83 -22.65 7.22
C GLN A 178 -17.96 -21.46 7.69
N PRO A 179 -17.18 -20.77 6.85
CA PRO A 179 -16.47 -19.56 7.25
C PRO A 179 -17.40 -18.42 7.70
N LEU A 180 -18.59 -18.28 7.09
CA LEU A 180 -19.56 -17.26 7.46
C LEU A 180 -20.29 -17.63 8.77
N ASP A 181 -20.55 -18.92 8.99
CA ASP A 181 -21.10 -19.41 10.26
C ASP A 181 -20.13 -19.13 11.42
N LEU A 182 -18.83 -19.42 11.23
CA LEU A 182 -17.79 -19.13 12.22
C LEU A 182 -17.61 -17.65 12.47
N LEU A 183 -17.71 -16.81 11.43
CA LEU A 183 -17.67 -15.35 11.59
C LEU A 183 -18.86 -14.86 12.42
N SER A 184 -20.06 -15.40 12.16
CA SER A 184 -21.28 -15.05 12.89
C SER A 184 -21.18 -15.46 14.37
N GLU A 185 -20.62 -16.64 14.65
CA GLU A 185 -20.34 -17.11 16.02
C GLU A 185 -19.31 -16.20 16.71
N ALA A 186 -18.23 -15.84 16.04
CA ALA A 186 -17.21 -14.95 16.58
C ALA A 186 -17.77 -13.56 16.91
N CYS A 187 -18.59 -12.98 16.03
CA CYS A 187 -19.26 -11.70 16.28
C CYS A 187 -20.23 -11.81 17.47
N SER A 188 -20.98 -12.91 17.58
CA SER A 188 -21.89 -13.15 18.71
C SER A 188 -21.13 -13.23 20.03
N ASN A 189 -19.97 -13.89 20.06
CA ASN A 189 -19.10 -13.98 21.23
C ASN A 189 -18.47 -12.64 21.64
N LEU A 190 -18.36 -11.70 20.69
CA LEU A 190 -17.85 -10.34 20.92
C LEU A 190 -18.96 -9.32 21.16
N GLU A 191 -20.22 -9.76 21.22
CA GLU A 191 -21.40 -8.90 21.39
C GLU A 191 -21.52 -7.82 20.28
N LEU A 192 -21.05 -8.13 19.06
CA LEU A 192 -21.12 -7.25 17.90
C LEU A 192 -22.28 -7.65 16.97
N ASN A 193 -23.09 -6.67 16.56
CA ASN A 193 -24.24 -6.93 15.69
C ASN A 193 -23.82 -6.98 14.22
N LEU A 194 -23.76 -8.20 13.67
CA LEU A 194 -23.51 -8.44 12.26
C LEU A 194 -24.70 -7.94 11.41
N GLY A 195 -24.44 -7.03 10.47
CA GLY A 195 -25.44 -6.36 9.64
C GLY A 195 -25.95 -5.01 10.17
N ALA A 196 -25.47 -4.56 11.33
CA ALA A 196 -25.72 -3.22 11.85
C ALA A 196 -24.41 -2.47 12.13
N GLU A 197 -23.50 -3.10 12.87
CA GLU A 197 -22.20 -2.52 13.25
C GLU A 197 -21.07 -3.05 12.38
N LEU A 198 -21.17 -4.31 11.94
CA LEU A 198 -20.19 -4.95 11.08
C LEU A 198 -20.87 -5.57 9.86
N PHE A 199 -20.35 -5.22 8.68
CA PHE A 199 -20.82 -5.74 7.41
C PHE A 199 -19.74 -6.61 6.75
N VAL A 200 -20.16 -7.55 5.91
CA VAL A 200 -19.27 -8.53 5.30
C VAL A 200 -19.11 -8.26 3.80
N GLY A 201 -17.86 -8.20 3.35
CA GLY A 201 -17.51 -8.21 1.93
C GLY A 201 -16.89 -9.56 1.53
N LEU A 202 -17.47 -10.23 0.55
CA LEU A 202 -17.00 -11.52 0.06
C LEU A 202 -16.12 -11.33 -1.19
N SER A 203 -14.91 -11.88 -1.19
CA SER A 203 -14.01 -11.85 -2.34
C SER A 203 -13.86 -13.26 -2.88
N CYS A 204 -14.56 -13.59 -3.98
CA CYS A 204 -14.63 -14.97 -4.47
C CYS A 204 -13.41 -15.35 -5.33
N ALA A 205 -12.80 -14.37 -6.02
CA ALA A 205 -11.68 -14.61 -6.93
C ALA A 205 -11.93 -15.78 -7.90
N THR A 206 -13.18 -15.94 -8.35
CA THR A 206 -13.61 -17.08 -9.18
C THR A 206 -12.87 -17.26 -10.50
N PRO A 207 -12.25 -16.23 -11.12
CA PRO A 207 -11.36 -16.46 -12.26
C PRO A 207 -10.23 -17.45 -11.99
N ASN A 208 -9.70 -17.50 -10.76
CA ASN A 208 -8.64 -18.43 -10.38
C ASN A 208 -9.17 -19.86 -10.11
N LEU A 209 -10.49 -19.99 -9.96
CA LEU A 209 -11.16 -21.26 -9.66
C LEU A 209 -11.70 -21.94 -10.92
N TYR A 210 -11.60 -21.30 -12.09
CA TYR A 210 -12.18 -21.82 -13.32
C TYR A 210 -11.25 -22.80 -14.04
N ASP A 211 -11.70 -24.03 -14.21
CA ASP A 211 -11.02 -25.03 -15.03
C ASP A 211 -11.44 -24.87 -16.50
N HIS A 212 -10.54 -24.29 -17.29
CA HIS A 212 -10.72 -24.10 -18.73
C HIS A 212 -10.91 -25.40 -19.51
N SER A 213 -10.37 -26.52 -19.04
CA SER A 213 -10.51 -27.81 -19.72
C SER A 213 -11.90 -28.40 -19.54
N LYS A 214 -12.51 -28.18 -18.37
CA LYS A 214 -13.83 -28.72 -18.02
C LYS A 214 -14.97 -27.72 -18.23
N GLY A 215 -14.66 -26.45 -18.42
CA GLY A 215 -15.63 -25.38 -18.56
C GLY A 215 -16.44 -25.13 -17.29
N LYS A 216 -15.83 -25.36 -16.11
CA LYS A 216 -16.51 -25.33 -14.80
C LYS A 216 -15.63 -24.68 -13.74
N TYR A 217 -16.27 -24.15 -12.71
CA TYR A 217 -15.63 -23.62 -11.51
C TYR A 217 -15.42 -24.73 -10.49
N GLU A 218 -14.21 -24.87 -9.96
CA GLU A 218 -13.93 -25.70 -8.79
C GLU A 218 -14.16 -24.88 -7.52
N VAL A 219 -15.36 -24.99 -6.96
CA VAL A 219 -15.77 -24.19 -5.80
C VAL A 219 -15.23 -24.76 -4.48
N SER A 220 -15.08 -26.08 -4.43
CA SER A 220 -14.36 -26.80 -3.38
C SER A 220 -13.68 -28.01 -4.00
N SER A 221 -12.74 -28.63 -3.27
CA SER A 221 -11.95 -29.77 -3.77
C SER A 221 -12.86 -30.85 -4.38
N GLY A 222 -12.81 -31.01 -5.71
CA GLY A 222 -13.63 -31.97 -6.45
C GLY A 222 -15.08 -31.58 -6.74
N LEU A 223 -15.54 -30.41 -6.26
CA LEU A 223 -16.89 -29.89 -6.55
C LEU A 223 -16.84 -28.89 -7.71
N LEU A 224 -17.11 -29.43 -8.91
CA LEU A 224 -17.18 -28.65 -10.14
C LEU A 224 -18.61 -28.17 -10.40
N LYS A 225 -18.77 -26.85 -10.51
CA LYS A 225 -20.03 -26.19 -10.82
C LYS A 225 -19.99 -25.45 -12.16
N THR A 226 -21.09 -25.49 -12.90
CA THR A 226 -21.25 -24.64 -14.09
C THR A 226 -21.39 -23.17 -13.69
N PRO A 227 -21.15 -22.21 -14.60
CA PRO A 227 -21.37 -20.80 -14.31
C PRO A 227 -22.79 -20.50 -13.79
N ASP A 228 -23.81 -21.17 -14.32
CA ASP A 228 -25.19 -21.01 -13.85
C ASP A 228 -25.38 -21.56 -12.42
N GLU A 229 -24.79 -22.72 -12.10
CA GLU A 229 -24.83 -23.30 -10.75
C GLU A 229 -24.07 -22.47 -9.72
N VAL A 230 -23.07 -21.69 -10.14
CA VAL A 230 -22.35 -20.73 -9.27
C VAL A 230 -23.24 -19.52 -8.97
N VAL A 231 -24.01 -19.02 -9.95
CA VAL A 231 -25.00 -17.96 -9.71
C VAL A 231 -26.02 -18.40 -8.67
N ASP A 232 -26.59 -19.59 -8.82
CA ASP A 232 -27.58 -20.13 -7.88
C ASP A 232 -27.00 -20.31 -6.47
N LEU A 233 -25.75 -20.79 -6.38
CA LEU A 233 -25.02 -20.92 -5.13
C LEU A 233 -24.84 -19.56 -4.43
N LEU A 234 -24.36 -18.55 -5.15
CA LEU A 234 -24.14 -17.20 -4.61
C LEU A 234 -25.47 -16.56 -4.18
N GLN A 235 -26.53 -16.74 -4.95
CA GLN A 235 -27.86 -16.23 -4.57
C GLN A 235 -28.37 -16.88 -3.28
N ALA A 236 -28.25 -18.20 -3.15
CA ALA A 236 -28.63 -18.90 -1.93
C ALA A 236 -27.78 -18.45 -0.72
N LEU A 237 -26.48 -18.22 -0.94
CA LEU A 237 -25.57 -17.73 0.10
C LEU A 237 -25.97 -16.32 0.59
N LEU A 238 -26.24 -15.39 -0.33
CA LEU A 238 -26.61 -14.02 0.00
C LEU A 238 -27.98 -13.93 0.69
N LEU A 239 -28.93 -14.78 0.30
CA LEU A 239 -30.22 -14.90 0.99
C LEU A 239 -30.07 -15.42 2.43
N LYS A 240 -29.15 -16.35 2.65
CA LYS A 240 -28.88 -16.92 3.99
C LYS A 240 -28.12 -15.95 4.88
N TYR A 241 -27.23 -15.13 4.32
CA TYR A 241 -26.37 -14.18 5.05
C TYR A 241 -26.59 -12.74 4.57
N PRO A 242 -27.66 -12.06 5.04
CA PRO A 242 -27.97 -10.68 4.64
C PRO A 242 -26.93 -9.65 5.12
N SER A 243 -26.03 -10.04 6.03
CA SER A 243 -24.89 -9.21 6.45
C SER A 243 -23.82 -9.07 5.37
N VAL A 244 -23.86 -9.89 4.31
CA VAL A 244 -22.97 -9.77 3.16
C VAL A 244 -23.50 -8.68 2.24
N VAL A 245 -22.81 -7.52 2.24
CA VAL A 245 -23.21 -6.31 1.52
C VAL A 245 -22.48 -6.13 0.19
N THR A 246 -21.39 -6.87 -0.02
CA THR A 246 -20.54 -6.69 -1.18
C THR A 246 -19.95 -8.01 -1.61
N VAL A 247 -19.96 -8.27 -2.93
CA VAL A 247 -19.27 -9.42 -3.53
C VAL A 247 -18.32 -8.94 -4.62
N ILE A 248 -17.05 -9.33 -4.49
CA ILE A 248 -15.95 -8.99 -5.40
C ILE A 248 -15.61 -10.22 -6.24
N ASP A 249 -15.58 -10.03 -7.57
CA ASP A 249 -15.32 -11.07 -8.58
C ASP A 249 -16.14 -12.36 -8.37
N PRO A 250 -17.48 -12.26 -8.33
CA PRO A 250 -18.36 -13.44 -8.24
C PRO A 250 -18.18 -14.40 -9.42
N LEU A 251 -17.86 -13.88 -10.61
CA LEU A 251 -17.77 -14.62 -11.86
C LEU A 251 -16.61 -14.09 -12.71
N ARG A 252 -16.17 -14.89 -13.68
CA ARG A 252 -15.27 -14.43 -14.74
C ARG A 252 -15.89 -13.33 -15.59
N ARG A 253 -15.04 -12.51 -16.20
CA ARG A 253 -15.45 -11.39 -17.05
C ARG A 253 -16.24 -11.85 -18.28
N GLU A 254 -15.90 -13.02 -18.82
CA GLU A 254 -16.51 -13.59 -20.03
C GLU A 254 -17.95 -14.07 -19.81
N ASP A 255 -18.36 -14.33 -18.57
CA ASP A 255 -19.67 -14.90 -18.23
C ASP A 255 -20.75 -13.81 -18.12
N VAL A 256 -20.87 -12.98 -19.16
CA VAL A 256 -21.68 -11.75 -19.21
C VAL A 256 -23.16 -11.98 -18.87
N GLU A 257 -23.74 -13.08 -19.35
CA GLU A 257 -25.15 -13.40 -19.10
C GLU A 257 -25.40 -13.79 -17.64
N GLN A 258 -24.43 -14.48 -17.02
CA GLN A 258 -24.48 -14.86 -15.62
C GLN A 258 -24.30 -13.63 -14.71
N TRP A 259 -23.45 -12.69 -15.11
CA TRP A 259 -23.35 -11.38 -14.45
C TRP A 259 -24.68 -10.63 -14.44
N LYS A 260 -25.38 -10.55 -15.59
CA LYS A 260 -26.72 -9.94 -15.66
C LYS A 260 -27.71 -10.62 -14.73
N ARG A 261 -27.72 -11.96 -14.73
CA ARG A 261 -28.65 -12.74 -13.91
C ARG A 261 -28.41 -12.53 -12.42
N LEU A 262 -27.15 -12.58 -11.99
CA LEU A 262 -26.77 -12.33 -10.60
C LEU A 262 -27.09 -10.89 -10.19
N ALA A 263 -26.74 -9.90 -11.02
CA ALA A 263 -27.05 -8.50 -10.74
C ALA A 263 -28.55 -8.26 -10.61
N ALA A 264 -29.36 -8.85 -11.50
CA ALA A 264 -30.81 -8.73 -11.43
C ALA A 264 -31.39 -9.31 -10.14
N SER A 265 -30.79 -10.38 -9.58
CA SER A 265 -31.30 -11.02 -8.36
C SER A 265 -30.81 -10.36 -7.06
N VAL A 266 -29.66 -9.67 -7.06
CA VAL A 266 -29.03 -9.16 -5.82
C VAL A 266 -28.93 -7.63 -5.75
N SER A 267 -29.34 -6.90 -6.80
CA SER A 267 -29.10 -5.46 -6.93
C SER A 267 -29.56 -4.59 -5.75
N GLU A 268 -30.62 -4.96 -5.03
CA GLU A 268 -31.13 -4.18 -3.89
C GLU A 268 -30.44 -4.53 -2.57
N SER A 269 -29.97 -5.77 -2.41
CA SER A 269 -29.44 -6.28 -1.14
C SER A 269 -27.92 -6.32 -1.08
N CYS A 270 -27.23 -6.38 -2.22
CA CYS A 270 -25.78 -6.52 -2.29
C CYS A 270 -25.20 -5.78 -3.50
N SER A 271 -24.04 -5.14 -3.29
CA SER A 271 -23.28 -4.50 -4.37
C SER A 271 -22.29 -5.47 -5.00
N LEU A 272 -22.34 -5.59 -6.33
CA LEU A 272 -21.40 -6.39 -7.09
C LEU A 272 -20.23 -5.53 -7.55
N LEU A 273 -19.03 -5.95 -7.21
CA LEU A 273 -17.78 -5.30 -7.60
C LEU A 273 -16.97 -6.21 -8.51
N SER A 274 -16.27 -5.59 -9.46
CA SER A 274 -15.30 -6.29 -10.31
C SER A 274 -13.90 -5.73 -10.10
N ASP A 275 -12.93 -6.62 -10.02
CA ASP A 275 -11.52 -6.27 -10.02
C ASP A 275 -11.07 -5.81 -11.40
N ILE A 276 -10.50 -4.61 -11.43
CA ILE A 276 -9.80 -4.10 -12.60
C ILE A 276 -8.30 -4.15 -12.30
N THR A 277 -7.63 -5.07 -12.99
CA THR A 277 -6.22 -4.89 -13.33
C THR A 277 -6.15 -3.85 -14.45
N PHE A 278 -5.52 -2.70 -14.19
CA PHE A 278 -5.38 -1.44 -14.96
C PHE A 278 -5.42 -1.46 -16.51
N ARG A 279 -5.29 -2.60 -17.19
CA ARG A 279 -5.61 -2.70 -18.61
C ARG A 279 -7.12 -2.76 -18.79
N VAL A 280 -7.77 -1.59 -18.81
CA VAL A 280 -9.13 -1.41 -19.35
C VAL A 280 -9.10 -1.71 -20.85
N GLN A 281 -9.07 -2.99 -21.19
CA GLN A 281 -9.20 -3.48 -22.57
C GLN A 281 -10.66 -3.80 -22.92
N ALA A 282 -11.55 -3.83 -21.92
CA ALA A 282 -12.95 -4.17 -22.09
C ALA A 282 -13.83 -3.40 -21.09
N PRO A 283 -15.09 -3.08 -21.46
CA PRO A 283 -16.04 -2.45 -20.56
C PRO A 283 -16.36 -3.35 -19.34
N PRO A 284 -16.87 -2.75 -18.24
CA PRO A 284 -17.33 -3.51 -17.08
C PRO A 284 -18.34 -4.59 -17.46
N PRO A 285 -18.34 -5.74 -16.77
CA PRO A 285 -19.48 -6.66 -16.81
C PRO A 285 -20.78 -5.93 -16.42
N PRO A 286 -21.92 -6.33 -17.00
CA PRO A 286 -23.20 -5.69 -16.74
C PRO A 286 -23.64 -5.89 -15.28
N GLY A 287 -24.18 -4.82 -14.67
CA GLY A 287 -24.70 -4.86 -13.30
C GLY A 287 -23.65 -4.69 -12.20
N VAL A 288 -22.39 -4.45 -12.57
CA VAL A 288 -21.33 -4.02 -11.66
C VAL A 288 -21.62 -2.59 -11.20
N LYS A 289 -21.63 -2.37 -9.88
CA LYS A 289 -21.86 -1.04 -9.26
C LYS A 289 -20.58 -0.28 -8.96
N GLY A 290 -19.44 -0.96 -9.00
CA GLY A 290 -18.17 -0.38 -8.67
C GLY A 290 -17.02 -1.29 -9.03
N HIS A 291 -15.85 -0.70 -9.05
CA HIS A 291 -14.63 -1.39 -9.41
C HIS A 291 -13.72 -1.58 -8.23
N VAL A 292 -12.77 -2.47 -8.37
CA VAL A 292 -11.76 -2.74 -7.38
C VAL A 292 -10.41 -2.54 -8.06
N LEU A 293 -9.68 -1.49 -7.70
CA LEU A 293 -8.37 -1.24 -8.29
C LEU A 293 -7.25 -1.98 -7.58
N LYS A 294 -6.53 -2.79 -8.37
CA LYS A 294 -5.26 -3.38 -7.95
C LYS A 294 -4.11 -2.55 -8.47
N HIS A 295 -3.33 -1.99 -7.55
CA HIS A 295 -2.02 -1.42 -7.85
C HIS A 295 -1.05 -2.57 -8.17
N VAL A 296 -1.06 -3.00 -9.42
CA VAL A 296 -0.12 -4.00 -9.94
C VAL A 296 1.20 -3.34 -10.34
N ASN A 297 2.25 -4.15 -10.44
CA ASN A 297 3.62 -3.74 -10.78
C ASN A 297 3.78 -2.94 -12.10
N HIS A 298 2.73 -2.64 -12.85
CA HIS A 298 2.83 -1.85 -14.09
C HIS A 298 1.98 -0.57 -14.08
N VAL A 299 1.33 -0.23 -12.95
CA VAL A 299 0.49 0.97 -12.82
C VAL A 299 1.31 2.11 -12.22
N THR A 300 1.21 3.30 -12.82
CA THR A 300 1.84 4.52 -12.26
C THR A 300 0.89 5.27 -11.33
N ILE A 301 1.40 6.23 -10.54
CA ILE A 301 0.52 7.11 -9.75
C ILE A 301 -0.37 7.98 -10.65
N SER A 302 0.18 8.46 -11.77
CA SER A 302 -0.60 9.24 -12.76
C SER A 302 -1.76 8.44 -13.33
N ASP A 303 -1.55 7.15 -13.57
CA ASP A 303 -2.58 6.23 -14.02
C ASP A 303 -3.70 6.07 -12.98
N LEU A 304 -3.35 5.94 -11.69
CA LEU A 304 -4.32 5.87 -10.60
C LEU A 304 -5.16 7.16 -10.49
N ILE A 305 -4.52 8.33 -10.61
CA ILE A 305 -5.20 9.63 -10.55
C ILE A 305 -6.24 9.74 -11.67
N ARG A 306 -5.84 9.46 -12.92
CA ARG A 306 -6.75 9.54 -14.08
C ARG A 306 -7.99 8.69 -13.89
N VAL A 307 -7.79 7.45 -13.42
CA VAL A 307 -8.86 6.49 -13.21
C VAL A 307 -9.81 6.96 -12.10
N SER A 308 -9.28 7.45 -10.98
CA SER A 308 -10.11 7.99 -9.88
C SER A 308 -10.94 9.22 -10.29
N THR A 309 -10.47 10.02 -11.24
CA THR A 309 -11.16 11.24 -11.68
C THR A 309 -12.19 11.01 -12.79
N GLU A 310 -12.04 9.94 -13.57
CA GLU A 310 -12.85 9.70 -14.77
C GLU A 310 -13.99 8.69 -14.52
N GLU A 311 -13.87 7.84 -13.51
CA GLU A 311 -14.83 6.77 -13.22
C GLU A 311 -15.07 6.67 -11.70
N GLY A 312 -16.34 6.55 -11.27
CA GLY A 312 -16.71 6.37 -9.86
C GLY A 312 -16.22 5.03 -9.31
N ILE A 313 -14.96 4.98 -8.89
CA ILE A 313 -14.23 3.75 -8.63
C ILE A 313 -13.92 3.54 -7.14
N TRP A 314 -14.03 2.27 -6.73
CA TRP A 314 -13.68 1.78 -5.41
C TRP A 314 -12.28 1.12 -5.50
N HIS A 315 -11.48 1.15 -4.45
CA HIS A 315 -10.15 0.53 -4.48
C HIS A 315 -10.04 -0.57 -3.42
N THR A 316 -9.90 -1.83 -3.86
CA THR A 316 -9.58 -2.94 -2.93
C THR A 316 -8.51 -3.89 -3.50
N GLY A 317 -7.23 -3.62 -3.23
CA GLY A 317 -6.14 -4.47 -3.72
C GLY A 317 -6.13 -5.87 -3.08
N SER A 318 -6.25 -6.92 -3.89
CA SER A 318 -5.82 -8.29 -3.54
C SER A 318 -4.89 -8.84 -4.61
N GLY A 319 -3.60 -8.73 -4.36
CA GLY A 319 -2.53 -9.20 -5.25
C GLY A 319 -1.25 -8.52 -4.81
N SER A 320 -0.27 -9.34 -4.46
CA SER A 320 1.09 -9.01 -4.05
C SER A 320 1.52 -7.55 -4.31
N PHE A 321 1.58 -6.77 -3.22
CA PHE A 321 2.25 -5.45 -3.07
C PHE A 321 1.68 -4.35 -3.99
N VAL A 322 0.91 -3.34 -3.58
CA VAL A 322 1.04 -2.46 -2.41
C VAL A 322 -0.28 -1.70 -2.19
N SER A 323 -0.85 -1.74 -0.98
CA SER A 323 -2.02 -0.94 -0.59
C SER A 323 -1.58 0.11 0.42
N PHE A 324 -1.22 1.28 -0.09
CA PHE A 324 -0.72 2.36 0.75
C PHE A 324 -1.87 3.28 1.20
N PRO A 325 -2.07 3.47 2.51
CA PRO A 325 -3.09 4.37 3.04
C PRO A 325 -3.04 5.78 2.44
N PHE A 326 -1.85 6.31 2.17
CA PHE A 326 -1.68 7.64 1.59
C PHE A 326 -2.25 7.76 0.17
N GLN A 327 -2.28 6.67 -0.61
CA GLN A 327 -2.89 6.70 -1.94
C GLN A 327 -4.40 6.79 -1.82
N ALA A 328 -5.00 6.03 -0.91
CA ALA A 328 -6.45 6.03 -0.74
C ALA A 328 -6.94 7.37 -0.21
N VAL A 329 -6.26 7.93 0.79
CA VAL A 329 -6.58 9.25 1.33
C VAL A 329 -6.34 10.34 0.29
N GLY A 330 -5.20 10.31 -0.41
CA GLY A 330 -4.87 11.34 -1.42
C GLY A 330 -5.76 11.33 -2.66
N LEU A 331 -6.38 10.19 -2.98
CA LEU A 331 -7.36 10.05 -4.07
C LEU A 331 -8.82 10.28 -3.60
N GLY A 332 -9.05 10.49 -2.30
CA GLY A 332 -10.39 10.75 -1.75
C GLY A 332 -11.33 9.54 -1.82
N LEU A 333 -10.82 8.35 -1.55
CA LEU A 333 -11.59 7.11 -1.70
C LEU A 333 -12.37 6.75 -0.43
N ASP A 334 -13.56 6.20 -0.62
CA ASP A 334 -14.45 5.82 0.49
C ASP A 334 -14.04 4.51 1.18
N PHE A 335 -13.33 3.60 0.50
CA PHE A 335 -13.02 2.26 1.01
C PHE A 335 -11.58 1.84 0.77
N LEU A 336 -11.03 1.09 1.73
CA LEU A 336 -9.66 0.58 1.70
C LEU A 336 -9.60 -0.86 2.24
N LYS A 337 -8.93 -1.75 1.51
CA LYS A 337 -8.67 -3.14 1.95
C LYS A 337 -7.21 -3.32 2.36
N LEU A 338 -6.97 -3.50 3.66
CA LEU A 338 -5.62 -3.60 4.24
C LEU A 338 -5.13 -5.05 4.48
N GLY A 339 -6.05 -6.02 4.49
CA GLY A 339 -5.77 -7.41 4.85
C GLY A 339 -5.88 -7.67 6.35
N GLY A 340 -5.41 -8.85 6.80
CA GLY A 340 -5.46 -9.22 8.22
C GLY A 340 -4.44 -8.46 9.07
N LEU A 341 -4.67 -8.42 10.39
CA LEU A 341 -3.82 -7.72 11.36
C LEU A 341 -2.49 -8.42 11.65
N SER A 342 -2.18 -9.53 10.97
CA SER A 342 -0.97 -10.31 11.19
C SER A 342 0.14 -9.97 10.19
N GLY A 343 1.34 -9.70 10.72
CA GLY A 343 2.56 -9.47 9.95
C GLY A 343 2.97 -7.98 9.89
N ALA A 344 4.26 -7.71 10.14
CA ALA A 344 4.81 -6.36 10.30
C ALA A 344 4.51 -5.42 9.11
N GLU A 345 4.53 -5.93 7.89
CA GLU A 345 4.21 -5.15 6.69
C GLU A 345 2.78 -4.60 6.71
N ARG A 346 1.81 -5.40 7.19
CA ARG A 346 0.40 -5.00 7.25
C ARG A 346 0.13 -4.07 8.42
N THR A 347 0.67 -4.42 9.59
CA THR A 347 0.58 -3.57 10.78
C THR A 347 1.11 -2.17 10.49
N THR A 348 2.19 -2.05 9.70
CA THR A 348 2.74 -0.75 9.27
C THR A 348 1.73 0.06 8.43
N ARG A 349 0.87 -0.58 7.65
CA ARG A 349 -0.18 0.11 6.88
C ARG A 349 -1.29 0.63 7.79
N PHE A 350 -1.76 -0.17 8.75
CA PHE A 350 -2.70 0.31 9.76
C PHE A 350 -2.11 1.50 10.54
N ASN A 351 -0.86 1.37 11.00
CA ASN A 351 -0.16 2.45 11.70
C ASN A 351 0.00 3.71 10.84
N ARG A 352 0.27 3.54 9.53
CA ARG A 352 0.36 4.69 8.63
C ARG A 352 -1.00 5.35 8.39
N LEU A 353 -2.10 4.59 8.35
CA LEU A 353 -3.44 5.15 8.25
C LEU A 353 -3.78 5.99 9.49
N LEU A 354 -3.51 5.47 10.69
CA LEU A 354 -3.67 6.21 11.94
C LEU A 354 -2.81 7.49 11.97
N ALA A 355 -1.54 7.40 11.51
CA ALA A 355 -0.68 8.58 11.43
C ALA A 355 -1.21 9.64 10.44
N ILE A 356 -1.85 9.23 9.34
CA ILE A 356 -2.45 10.15 8.38
C ILE A 356 -3.70 10.81 8.98
N GLU A 357 -4.52 10.06 9.73
CA GLU A 357 -5.65 10.61 10.48
C GLU A 357 -5.20 11.70 11.45
N ASP A 358 -4.15 11.43 12.25
CA ASP A 358 -3.55 12.42 13.16
C ASP A 358 -2.99 13.65 12.41
N GLU A 359 -2.33 13.45 11.26
CA GLU A 359 -1.84 14.52 10.37
C GLU A 359 -3.01 15.42 9.91
N LEU A 360 -4.08 14.83 9.39
CA LEU A 360 -5.25 15.55 8.90
C LEU A 360 -6.02 16.27 10.02
N GLN A 361 -6.12 15.66 11.19
CA GLN A 361 -6.77 16.28 12.35
C GLN A 361 -6.01 17.53 12.80
N ARG A 362 -4.67 17.47 12.83
CA ARG A 362 -3.83 18.64 13.15
C ARG A 362 -3.95 19.76 12.12
N GLU A 363 -4.15 19.41 10.85
CA GLU A 363 -4.34 20.38 9.76
C GLU A 363 -5.77 20.92 9.69
N GLY A 364 -6.72 20.34 10.43
CA GLY A 364 -8.14 20.70 10.39
C GLY A 364 -8.84 20.24 9.12
N CYS A 365 -8.29 19.24 8.43
CA CYS A 365 -8.78 18.71 7.15
C CYS A 365 -9.51 17.36 7.29
N LEU A 366 -9.63 16.83 8.52
CA LEU A 366 -10.35 15.58 8.77
C LEU A 366 -11.86 15.83 8.61
N GLY A 367 -12.47 15.26 7.56
CA GLY A 367 -13.91 15.33 7.34
C GLY A 367 -14.67 14.37 8.25
N GLU A 368 -15.83 14.79 8.74
CA GLU A 368 -16.82 13.89 9.33
C GLU A 368 -17.69 13.35 8.18
N SER A 369 -17.65 12.04 7.95
CA SER A 369 -18.51 11.37 6.96
C SER A 369 -19.43 10.39 7.66
N ASP A 370 -20.74 10.55 7.45
CA ASP A 370 -21.75 9.54 7.74
C ASP A 370 -21.61 8.41 6.71
N ALA A 371 -20.56 7.58 6.86
CA ALA A 371 -20.30 6.46 5.95
C ALA A 371 -21.42 5.42 6.08
N LEU A 372 -22.44 5.52 5.22
CA LEU A 372 -23.49 4.51 5.09
C LEU A 372 -22.89 3.20 4.56
N PRO A 373 -23.40 2.03 4.99
CA PRO A 373 -22.98 0.75 4.44
C PRO A 373 -23.25 0.69 2.93
N VAL A 374 -22.42 -0.04 2.19
CA VAL A 374 -22.40 -0.13 0.71
C VAL A 374 -23.77 -0.44 0.08
N CYS A 375 -24.68 -1.10 0.81
CA CYS A 375 -26.04 -1.40 0.36
C CYS A 375 -27.08 -0.31 0.67
N GLN A 376 -26.79 0.59 1.59
CA GLN A 376 -27.65 1.69 1.99
C GLN A 376 -27.21 3.03 1.39
N MET A 377 -26.11 3.09 0.65
CA MET A 377 -25.85 4.23 -0.22
C MET A 377 -27.03 4.34 -1.19
N PRO A 378 -27.90 5.36 -1.02
CA PRO A 378 -28.95 5.57 -1.99
C PRO A 378 -28.26 5.90 -3.31
N SER A 379 -29.00 5.76 -4.40
CA SER A 379 -28.74 6.47 -5.64
C SER A 379 -28.81 8.00 -5.44
N LEU A 380 -28.03 8.54 -4.51
CA LEU A 380 -27.86 9.96 -4.25
C LEU A 380 -27.03 10.52 -5.40
N CYS A 381 -27.79 10.99 -6.39
CA CYS A 381 -27.51 12.19 -7.17
C CYS A 381 -26.05 12.65 -7.14
N TRP A 382 -25.30 12.25 -8.16
CA TRP A 382 -24.15 12.98 -8.66
C TRP A 382 -24.59 14.37 -9.10
N ASN A 383 -24.75 15.29 -8.14
CA ASN A 383 -24.82 16.72 -8.40
C ASN A 383 -23.67 17.37 -7.61
N SER A 384 -22.57 17.55 -8.33
CA SER A 384 -21.62 18.66 -8.23
C SER A 384 -21.77 19.58 -7.01
N VAL A 385 -20.75 19.58 -6.14
CA VAL A 385 -20.17 20.80 -5.56
C VAL A 385 -18.66 20.68 -5.64
#